data_AF-A0A8H9JTV7-F1
#
_entry.id   AF-A0A8H9JTV7-F1
#
_cell.length_a   1.000
_cell.length_b   1.000
_cell.length_c   1.000
_cell.angle_alpha   90.00
_cell.angle_beta   90.00
_cell.angle_gamma   90.00
#
_symmetry.space_group_name_H-M   'P 1'
#
loop_
_entity.id
_entity.type
_entity.pdbx_description
1 polymer ?
#
loop_
_entity_poly.entity_id
_entity_poly.type
_entity_poly.pdbx_seq_one_letter_code
_entity_poly.pdbx_strand_id
1 'polypeptide(L)' 'MHSNQGSIYTSYQYQKQVQLKDITISMSRKGMPFDNASIESFHVSLKSETFYLGRLYNTPTSIVIQLN' A
#
# COMPACT_ATOMS: atom_id res chain seq x y z
N MET A 1 -10.12 -6.27 -9.16
CA MET A 1 -8.91 -5.83 -8.43
C MET A 1 -7.75 -5.69 -9.41
N HIS A 2 -6.96 -4.62 -9.31
CA HIS A 2 -5.77 -4.42 -10.14
C HIS A 2 -4.51 -4.51 -9.28
N SER A 3 -3.47 -5.20 -9.76
CA SER A 3 -2.18 -5.36 -9.06
C SER A 3 -1.01 -5.29 -10.03
N ASN A 4 0.22 -5.22 -9.51
CA ASN A 4 1.38 -5.55 -10.32
C ASN A 4 1.51 -7.07 -10.53
N GLN A 5 2.58 -7.49 -11.21
CA GLN A 5 2.97 -8.88 -11.41
C GLN A 5 3.82 -9.46 -10.27
N GLY A 6 3.67 -8.96 -9.05
CA GLY A 6 4.38 -9.49 -7.88
C GLY A 6 4.10 -10.98 -7.67
N SER A 7 5.08 -11.71 -7.11
CA SER A 7 5.04 -13.18 -6.95
C SER A 7 3.80 -13.70 -6.21
N ILE A 8 3.32 -12.93 -5.22
CA ILE A 8 2.10 -13.26 -4.47
C ILE A 8 0.88 -13.22 -5.40
N TYR A 9 0.74 -12.15 -6.17
CA TYR A 9 -0.41 -11.93 -7.05
C TYR A 9 -0.42 -12.90 -8.24
N THR A 10 0.75 -13.34 -8.70
CA THR A 10 0.88 -14.34 -9.78
C THR A 10 0.81 -15.79 -9.28
N SER A 11 0.81 -16.01 -7.97
CA SER A 11 0.75 -17.37 -7.41
C SER A 11 -0.60 -18.06 -7.71
N TYR A 12 -0.54 -19.36 -7.97
CA TYR A 12 -1.73 -20.17 -8.23
C TYR A 12 -2.72 -20.14 -7.05
N GLN A 13 -2.20 -20.22 -5.82
CA GLN A 13 -3.03 -20.21 -4.62
C GLN A 13 -3.84 -18.91 -4.52
N TYR A 14 -3.19 -17.76 -4.74
CA TYR A 14 -3.87 -16.47 -4.71
C TYR A 14 -4.93 -16.36 -5.82
N GLN A 15 -4.55 -16.69 -7.06
CA GLN A 15 -5.47 -16.67 -8.21
C GLN A 15 -6.69 -17.58 -8.03
N LYS A 16 -6.52 -18.75 -7.42
CA LYS A 16 -7.63 -19.64 -7.08
C LYS A 16 -8.56 -19.01 -6.05
N GLN A 17 -8.01 -18.39 -4.99
CA GLN A 17 -8.81 -17.80 -3.91
C GLN A 17 -9.67 -16.62 -4.37
N VAL A 18 -9.13 -15.79 -5.27
CA VAL A 18 -9.88 -14.64 -5.80
C VAL A 18 -10.94 -15.06 -6.82
N GLN A 19 -10.69 -16.11 -7.62
CA GLN A 19 -11.71 -16.69 -8.50
C GLN A 19 -12.87 -17.30 -7.70
N LEU A 20 -12.59 -18.01 -6.60
CA LEU A 20 -13.62 -18.53 -5.69
C LEU A 20 -14.48 -17.44 -5.04
N LYS A 21 -14.02 -16.19 -5.05
CA LYS A 21 -14.72 -15.02 -4.52
C LYS A 21 -15.34 -14.16 -5.62
N ASP A 22 -15.37 -14.65 -6.86
CA ASP A 22 -15.86 -13.92 -8.04
C ASP A 22 -15.16 -12.57 -8.26
N ILE A 23 -13.90 -12.45 -7.86
CA ILE A 23 -13.10 -11.24 -8.05
C ILE A 23 -12.33 -11.35 -9.36
N THR A 24 -12.67 -10.50 -10.33
CA THR A 24 -11.86 -10.32 -11.53
C THR A 24 -10.54 -9.62 -11.19
N ILE A 25 -9.41 -10.26 -11.52
CA ILE A 25 -8.08 -9.67 -11.39
C ILE A 25 -7.58 -9.18 -12.75
N SER A 26 -6.91 -8.02 -12.73
CA SER A 26 -6.06 -7.55 -13.82
C SER A 26 -4.67 -7.22 -13.27
N MET A 27 -3.65 -7.28 -14.13
CA MET A 27 -2.28 -6.93 -13.77
C MET A 27 -1.67 -5.96 -14.78
N SER A 28 -0.78 -5.09 -14.29
CA SER A 28 0.01 -4.17 -15.11
C SER A 28 0.88 -4.91 -16.12
N ARG A 29 1.15 -4.27 -17.26
CA ARG A 29 2.10 -4.81 -18.23
C ARG A 29 3.53 -4.68 -17.70
N LYS A 30 4.40 -5.62 -18.10
CA LYS A 30 5.82 -5.54 -17.76
C LYS A 30 6.42 -4.24 -18.32
N GLY A 31 7.11 -3.49 -17.46
CA GLY A 31 7.73 -2.22 -17.83
C GLY A 31 6.78 -1.01 -17.88
N MET A 32 5.55 -1.13 -17.35
CA MET A 32 4.57 -0.06 -17.30
C MET A 32 4.31 0.40 -15.85
N PRO A 33 5.21 1.18 -15.23
CA PRO A 33 5.06 1.64 -13.84
C PRO A 33 3.87 2.60 -13.66
N PHE A 34 3.42 3.24 -14.73
CA PHE A 34 2.28 4.17 -14.70
C PHE A 34 0.99 3.50 -14.22
N ASP A 35 0.77 2.22 -14.56
CA ASP A 35 -0.40 1.45 -14.13
C ASP A 35 -0.52 1.38 -12.59
N ASN A 36 0.62 1.47 -11.89
CA ASN A 36 0.73 1.42 -10.44
C ASN A 36 0.82 2.80 -9.78
N ALA A 37 0.85 3.90 -10.54
CA ALA A 37 1.17 5.22 -10.01
C ALA A 37 0.25 5.62 -8.85
N SER A 38 -1.06 5.36 -8.97
CA SER A 38 -2.04 5.72 -7.94
C SER A 38 -1.78 5.06 -6.59
N ILE A 39 -1.48 3.76 -6.58
CA ILE A 39 -1.22 3.03 -5.32
C ILE A 39 0.16 3.40 -4.74
N GLU A 40 1.15 3.67 -5.59
CA GLU A 40 2.45 4.15 -5.14
C GLU A 40 2.35 5.55 -4.52
N SER A 41 1.59 6.48 -5.12
CA SER A 41 1.33 7.80 -4.54
C SER A 41 0.66 7.71 -3.17
N PHE A 42 -0.33 6.82 -3.02
CA PHE A 42 -0.97 6.58 -1.74
C PHE A 42 0.02 6.06 -0.68
N HIS A 43 0.86 5.08 -1.03
CA HIS A 43 1.89 4.57 -0.12
C HIS A 43 2.93 5.63 0.26
N VAL A 44 3.29 6.53 -0.65
CA VAL A 44 4.16 7.67 -0.35
C VAL A 44 3.51 8.57 0.69
N SER A 45 2.24 8.95 0.49
CA SER A 45 1.49 9.77 1.46
C SER A 45 1.45 9.11 2.85
N LEU A 46 1.11 7.83 2.93
CA LEU A 46 1.09 7.09 4.21
C LEU A 46 2.45 7.08 4.91
N LYS A 47 3.53 6.82 4.17
CA LYS A 47 4.89 6.84 4.71
C LYS A 47 5.25 8.23 5.22
N SER A 48 4.99 9.28 4.43
CA SER A 48 5.24 10.67 4.81
C SER A 48 4.51 11.06 6.08
N GLU A 49 3.23 10.73 6.20
CA GLU A 49 2.43 10.99 7.40
C GLU A 49 2.98 10.21 8.61
N THR A 50 3.30 8.93 8.43
CA THR A 50 3.85 8.08 9.51
C THR A 50 5.17 8.62 10.03
N PHE A 51 6.08 9.04 9.15
CA PHE A 51 7.36 9.62 9.56
C PHE A 51 7.20 10.98 10.21
N TYR A 52 6.27 11.81 9.71
CA TYR A 52 5.96 13.11 10.31
C TYR A 52 5.41 12.95 11.72
N LEU A 53 4.39 12.11 11.91
CA LEU A 53 3.81 11.81 13.21
C LEU A 53 4.84 11.16 14.14
N GLY A 54 5.60 10.18 13.66
CA GLY A 54 6.67 9.55 14.44
C GLY A 54 7.70 10.57 14.93
N ARG A 55 8.10 11.54 14.11
CA ARG A 55 8.98 12.63 14.53
C ARG A 55 8.33 13.50 15.62
N LEU A 56 7.05 13.85 15.49
CA LEU A 56 6.33 14.62 16.51
C LEU A 56 6.28 13.86 17.84
N TYR A 57 5.88 12.58 17.83
CA TYR A 57 5.78 11.76 19.04
C TYR A 57 7.14 11.50 19.72
N ASN A 58 8.23 11.50 18.95
CA ASN A 58 9.58 11.29 19.48
C ASN A 58 10.28 12.60 19.93
N THR A 59 9.60 13.74 19.89
CA THR A 59 10.11 15.01 20.43
C THR A 59 9.58 15.27 21.83
N PRO A 60 10.32 15.93 22.74
CA PRO A 60 9.87 16.19 24.11
C PRO A 60 8.55 16.98 24.22
N THR A 61 8.10 17.63 23.13
CA THR A 61 6.80 18.31 23.04
C THR A 61 5.60 17.35 22.96
N SER A 62 5.81 16.07 22.61
CA SER A 62 4.74 15.07 22.51
C SER A 62 4.03 14.77 23.84
N ILE A 63 4.74 14.91 24.96
CA ILE A 63 4.20 14.78 26.32
C ILE A 63 3.08 15.81 26.55
N VAL A 64 3.15 16.99 25.94
CA VAL A 64 2.15 18.07 26.11
C VAL A 64 0.89 17.79 25.29
N ILE A 65 1.00 17.08 24.16
CA ILE A 65 -0.14 16.72 23.30
C ILE A 65 -0.96 15.56 23.90
N GLN A 66 -0.33 14.65 24.65
CA GLN A 66 -1.01 13.52 25.32
C GLN A 66 -1.78 13.89 26.60
N LEU A 67 -1.62 15.12 27.10
CA LEU A 67 -2.23 15.58 28.36
C LEU A 67 -3.45 16.48 28.17
N ASN A 68 -3.91 16.70 26.93
CA ASN A 68 -5.16 17.40 26.59
C ASN A 68 -6.18 16.42 26.00
#